data_AF-A0A518HA60-F1
#
_entry.id   AF-A0A518HA60-F1
#
_cell.length_a   1.000
_cell.length_b   1.000
_cell.length_c   1.000
_cell.angle_alpha   90.00
_cell.angle_beta   90.00
_cell.angle_gamma   90.00
#
_symmetry.space_group_name_H-M   'P 1'
#
loop_
_entity.id
_entity.type
_entity.pdbx_description
1 polymer ?
#
loop_
_entity_poly.entity_id
_entity_poly.type
_entity_poly.pdbx_seq_one_letter_code
_entity_poly.pdbx_strand_id
1 'polypeptide(L)'
;MAAVLALSPMRAGADIGERATPPDRVDFELEVMPVFTLFGCNAGSCHGAAAGRGGFKLSLYGGDPRADHRAIVRQLEGRWINLASPDDSLLLAEPTFALDHGGGLRYEADSEAAGLLRDWIARGPERARADDWSGSRSLPTGTSASRRA
;
A
#
# COMPACT_ATOMS: atom_id res chain seq x y z
N MET A 1 -39.33 -34.98 -29.24
CA MET A 1 -39.43 -34.28 -27.94
C MET A 1 -38.70 -35.16 -26.93
N ALA A 2 -37.75 -34.74 -26.10
CA ALA A 2 -37.40 -33.40 -25.61
C ALA A 2 -35.88 -33.27 -25.39
N ALA A 3 -35.47 -32.01 -25.23
CA ALA A 3 -34.12 -31.46 -25.36
C ALA A 3 -33.08 -31.98 -24.36
N VAL A 4 -31.86 -32.19 -24.86
CA VAL A 4 -30.64 -32.27 -24.04
C VAL A 4 -30.19 -30.84 -23.77
N LEU A 5 -30.26 -30.40 -22.51
CA LEU A 5 -29.76 -29.09 -22.09
C LEU A 5 -28.23 -29.12 -22.13
N ALA A 6 -27.63 -28.52 -23.15
CA ALA A 6 -26.20 -28.29 -23.20
C ALA A 6 -25.83 -27.21 -22.17
N LEU A 7 -25.13 -27.62 -21.11
CA LEU A 7 -24.55 -26.70 -20.14
C LEU A 7 -23.45 -25.91 -20.86
N SER A 8 -23.68 -24.61 -21.07
CA SER A 8 -22.64 -23.72 -21.61
C SER A 8 -21.53 -23.57 -20.56
N PRO A 9 -20.24 -23.68 -20.94
CA PRO A 9 -19.17 -23.39 -20.00
C PRO A 9 -19.25 -21.91 -19.63
N MET A 10 -19.27 -21.61 -18.32
CA MET A 10 -19.10 -20.25 -17.86
C MET A 10 -17.73 -19.77 -18.33
N ARG A 11 -17.70 -18.72 -19.15
CA ARG A 11 -16.45 -18.05 -19.51
C ARG A 11 -15.88 -17.43 -18.24
N ALA A 12 -14.83 -18.03 -17.70
CA ALA A 12 -13.90 -17.33 -16.84
C ALA A 12 -13.23 -16.25 -17.69
N GLY A 13 -13.76 -15.04 -17.60
CA GLY A 13 -13.29 -13.86 -18.30
C GLY A 13 -13.58 -12.64 -17.45
N ALA A 14 -13.06 -12.64 -16.22
CA ALA A 14 -12.74 -11.40 -15.56
C ALA A 14 -11.25 -11.22 -15.82
N ASP A 15 -10.94 -10.34 -16.77
CA ASP A 15 -9.60 -9.79 -16.89
C ASP A 15 -9.32 -9.13 -15.54
N ILE A 16 -8.60 -9.83 -14.65
CA ILE A 16 -7.93 -9.20 -13.51
C ILE A 16 -6.90 -8.27 -14.12
N GLY A 17 -7.34 -7.07 -14.50
CA GLY A 17 -6.50 -6.11 -15.21
C GLY A 17 -5.22 -5.91 -14.41
N GLU A 18 -4.12 -6.45 -14.93
CA GLU A 18 -2.80 -6.35 -14.33
C GLU A 18 -2.52 -4.87 -14.07
N ARG A 19 -2.40 -4.49 -12.80
CA ARG A 19 -2.04 -3.14 -12.43
C ARG A 19 -0.52 -3.04 -12.55
N ALA A 20 -0.07 -2.61 -13.71
CA ALA A 20 1.35 -2.36 -13.92
C ALA A 20 1.75 -1.04 -13.25
N THR A 21 2.60 -1.12 -12.23
CA THR A 21 3.33 0.06 -11.73
C THR A 21 4.31 0.50 -12.81
N PRO A 22 4.34 1.79 -13.20
CA PRO A 22 5.37 2.29 -14.10
C PRO A 22 6.77 1.99 -13.55
N PRO A 23 7.73 1.58 -14.39
CA PRO A 23 9.05 1.11 -13.93
C PRO A 23 9.88 2.21 -13.22
N ASP A 24 9.49 3.47 -13.33
CA ASP A 24 10.12 4.60 -12.66
C ASP A 24 9.52 4.91 -11.27
N ARG A 25 8.57 4.11 -10.78
CA ARG A 25 7.83 4.38 -9.54
C ARG A 25 7.81 3.16 -8.62
N VAL A 26 7.59 3.44 -7.34
CA VAL A 26 7.31 2.43 -6.32
C VAL A 26 5.88 2.65 -5.84
N ASP A 27 5.04 1.64 -5.95
CA ASP A 27 3.64 1.66 -5.56
C ASP A 27 3.51 1.50 -4.04
N PHE A 28 2.83 2.45 -3.40
CA PHE A 28 2.71 2.41 -1.95
C PHE A 28 1.89 1.21 -1.46
N GLU A 29 0.77 0.91 -2.11
CA GLU A 29 -0.12 -0.16 -1.65
C GLU A 29 0.45 -1.54 -1.98
N LEU A 30 1.04 -1.70 -3.16
CA LEU A 30 1.47 -3.01 -3.64
C LEU A 30 2.91 -3.36 -3.25
N GLU A 31 3.77 -2.37 -2.97
CA GLU A 31 5.19 -2.62 -2.71
C GLU A 31 5.59 -2.16 -1.30
N VAL A 32 5.22 -0.94 -0.89
CA VAL A 32 5.65 -0.37 0.41
C VAL A 32 4.86 -0.94 1.59
N MET A 33 3.53 -0.92 1.51
CA MET A 33 2.67 -1.36 2.60
C MET A 33 2.91 -2.83 3.02
N PRO A 34 3.19 -3.78 2.10
CA PRO A 34 3.57 -5.14 2.48
C PRO A 34 4.82 -5.22 3.35
N VAL A 35 5.80 -4.31 3.20
CA VAL A 35 6.97 -4.25 4.09
C VAL A 35 6.53 -4.00 5.53
N PHE A 36 5.63 -3.04 5.75
CA PHE A 36 5.13 -2.75 7.10
C PHE A 36 4.39 -3.93 7.72
N THR A 37 3.66 -4.70 6.91
CA THR A 37 2.98 -5.92 7.35
C THR A 37 3.97 -7.03 7.67
N LEU A 38 4.92 -7.28 6.78
CA LEU A 38 5.92 -8.34 6.92
C LEU A 38 6.75 -8.19 8.20
N PHE A 39 7.14 -6.96 8.53
CA PHE A 39 7.94 -6.65 9.72
C PHE A 39 7.12 -6.21 10.94
N GLY A 40 5.79 -6.34 10.87
CA GLY A 40 4.88 -6.10 11.99
C GLY A 40 4.79 -4.65 12.46
N CYS A 41 5.17 -3.68 11.64
CA CYS A 41 5.06 -2.26 11.95
C CYS A 41 3.59 -1.83 12.10
N ASN A 42 2.71 -2.31 11.22
CA ASN A 42 1.27 -2.04 11.22
C ASN A 42 0.45 -3.12 11.96
N ALA A 43 1.09 -3.92 12.82
CA ALA A 43 0.41 -4.91 13.64
C ALA A 43 -0.27 -4.26 14.86
N GLY A 44 -1.27 -4.94 15.43
CA GLY A 44 -2.02 -4.46 16.60
C GLY A 44 -1.18 -4.28 17.87
N SER A 45 -0.02 -4.93 17.96
CA SER A 45 0.98 -4.74 19.04
C SER A 45 1.89 -3.51 18.81
N CYS A 46 1.78 -2.85 17.66
CA CYS A 46 2.64 -1.75 17.24
C CYS A 46 1.82 -0.55 16.73
N HIS A 47 2.15 0.02 15.57
CA HIS A 47 1.45 1.20 15.03
C HIS A 47 0.06 0.87 14.47
N GLY A 48 -0.26 -0.41 14.25
CA GLY A 48 -1.60 -0.89 13.90
C GLY A 48 -2.56 -0.99 15.09
N ALA A 49 -2.11 -0.69 16.32
CA ALA A 49 -2.98 -0.61 17.48
C ALA A 49 -4.08 0.44 17.26
N ALA A 50 -5.23 0.27 17.92
CA ALA A 50 -6.35 1.21 17.81
C ALA A 50 -5.95 2.68 18.10
N ALA A 51 -5.03 2.87 19.04
CA ALA A 51 -4.47 4.18 19.40
C ALA A 51 -3.17 4.54 18.64
N GLY A 52 -2.56 3.61 17.89
CA GLY A 52 -1.19 3.75 17.40
C GLY A 52 -0.15 3.79 18.53
N ARG A 53 1.07 4.24 18.21
CA ARG A 53 2.18 4.42 19.17
C ARG A 53 3.01 5.65 18.79
N GLY A 54 3.49 6.40 19.78
CA GLY A 54 4.39 7.55 19.55
C GLY A 54 3.78 8.67 18.69
N GLY A 55 2.45 8.80 18.68
CA GLY A 55 1.75 9.74 17.79
C GLY A 55 1.67 9.29 16.33
N PHE A 56 2.06 8.05 16.02
CA PHE A 56 1.99 7.46 14.70
C PHE A 56 1.04 6.26 14.68
N LYS A 57 0.05 6.31 13.80
CA LYS A 57 -0.96 5.27 13.64
C LYS A 57 -1.04 4.83 12.18
N LEU A 58 -0.92 3.53 11.99
CA LEU A 58 -1.23 2.85 10.74
C LEU A 58 -2.50 2.03 10.93
N SER A 59 -3.15 1.71 9.83
CA SER A 59 -4.29 0.80 9.77
C SER A 59 -3.80 -0.62 10.10
N LEU A 60 -4.64 -1.39 10.79
CA LEU A 60 -4.29 -2.75 11.18
C LEU A 60 -4.04 -3.59 9.92
N TYR A 61 -2.81 -4.08 9.77
CA TYR A 61 -2.36 -4.88 8.62
C TYR A 61 -2.64 -4.26 7.24
N GLY A 62 -2.67 -2.92 7.14
CA GLY A 62 -2.87 -2.23 5.86
C GLY A 62 -4.33 -2.19 5.40
N GLY A 63 -5.29 -2.31 6.33
CA GLY A 63 -6.73 -2.26 6.01
C GLY A 63 -7.23 -0.94 5.39
N ASP A 64 -6.47 0.16 5.47
CA ASP A 64 -6.73 1.41 4.74
C ASP A 64 -5.42 2.02 4.21
N PRO A 65 -4.96 1.58 3.02
CA PRO A 65 -3.69 2.02 2.43
C PRO A 65 -3.67 3.54 2.17
N ARG A 66 -4.82 4.14 1.84
CA ARG A 66 -4.94 5.58 1.59
C ARG A 66 -4.75 6.37 2.88
N ALA A 67 -5.32 5.91 3.99
CA ALA A 67 -5.11 6.55 5.28
C ALA A 67 -3.67 6.41 5.76
N ASP A 68 -3.05 5.24 5.56
CA ASP A 68 -1.66 4.97 5.94
C ASP A 68 -0.67 5.85 5.17
N HIS A 69 -0.88 5.98 3.86
CA HIS A 69 -0.11 6.90 3.04
C HIS A 69 -0.22 8.35 3.54
N ARG A 70 -1.44 8.82 3.83
CA ARG A 70 -1.63 10.16 4.39
C ARG A 70 -0.97 10.31 5.77
N ALA A 71 -1.03 9.27 6.61
CA ALA A 71 -0.40 9.28 7.92
C ALA A 71 1.12 9.45 7.82
N ILE A 72 1.75 8.75 6.88
CA ILE A 72 3.19 8.83 6.64
C ILE A 72 3.57 10.17 6.00
N VAL A 73 2.87 10.58 4.94
CA VAL A 73 3.34 11.68 4.08
C VAL A 73 2.90 13.06 4.57
N ARG A 74 1.79 13.16 5.31
CA ARG A 74 1.13 14.46 5.60
C ARG A 74 0.93 14.76 7.07
N GLN A 75 0.69 13.76 7.93
CA GLN A 75 0.42 14.03 9.34
C GLN A 75 1.67 14.57 10.04
N LEU A 76 1.44 15.38 11.09
CA LEU A 76 2.50 16.02 11.86
C LEU A 76 3.52 16.73 10.94
N GLU A 77 3.00 17.44 9.93
CA GLU A 77 3.79 18.23 8.99
C GLU A 77 4.81 17.39 8.19
N GLY A 78 4.54 16.10 8.01
CA GLY A 78 5.39 15.20 7.22
C GLY A 78 6.66 14.75 7.93
N ARG A 79 6.73 14.86 9.26
CA ARG A 79 7.93 14.55 10.09
C ARG A 79 8.54 13.16 9.87
N TRP A 80 7.78 12.22 9.30
CA TRP A 80 8.23 10.84 9.08
C TRP A 80 9.16 10.70 7.88
N ILE A 81 9.14 11.67 6.96
CA ILE A 81 9.83 11.64 5.67
C ILE A 81 10.81 12.80 5.55
N ASN A 82 12.05 12.49 5.23
CA ASN A 82 13.07 13.44 4.83
C ASN A 82 13.44 13.20 3.36
N LEU A 83 12.97 14.06 2.47
CA LEU A 83 13.25 13.93 1.02
C LEU A 83 14.68 14.30 0.66
N ALA A 84 15.32 15.18 1.45
CA ALA A 84 16.69 15.61 1.20
C ALA A 84 17.71 14.52 1.60
N SER A 85 17.35 13.72 2.61
CA SER A 85 18.15 12.59 3.09
C SER A 85 17.21 11.44 3.47
N PRO A 86 16.88 10.55 2.52
CA PRO A 86 15.94 9.45 2.76
C PRO A 86 16.29 8.58 3.97
N ASP A 87 17.57 8.30 4.20
CA ASP A 87 18.07 7.58 5.39
C ASP A 87 17.65 8.18 6.71
N ASP A 88 17.64 9.52 6.78
CA ASP A 88 17.34 10.25 8.01
C ASP A 88 15.82 10.36 8.24
N SER A 89 15.00 9.77 7.36
CA SER A 89 13.56 9.65 7.58
C SER A 89 13.31 8.78 8.79
N LEU A 90 12.49 9.23 9.74
CA LEU A 90 12.11 8.42 10.91
C LEU A 90 11.48 7.07 10.49
N LEU A 91 10.79 7.06 9.34
CA LEU A 91 10.23 5.84 8.74
C LEU A 91 11.28 4.76 8.41
N LEU A 92 12.55 5.13 8.27
CA LEU A 92 13.70 4.23 8.04
C LEU A 92 14.59 4.12 9.28
N ALA A 93 14.95 5.25 9.88
CA ALA A 93 15.91 5.31 10.98
C ALA A 93 15.45 4.56 12.24
N GLU A 94 14.16 4.62 12.58
CA GLU A 94 13.62 3.90 13.74
C GLU A 94 13.58 2.37 13.53
N PRO A 95 12.97 1.81 12.47
CA PRO A 95 12.90 0.35 12.28
C PRO A 95 14.26 -0.30 11.97
N THR A 96 15.24 0.44 11.46
CA THR A 96 16.63 -0.02 11.30
C THR A 96 17.48 0.18 12.55
N PHE A 97 16.91 0.75 13.61
CA PHE A 97 17.58 1.03 14.87
C PHE A 97 18.79 1.98 14.76
N ALA A 98 18.86 2.79 13.70
CA ALA A 98 19.77 3.93 13.63
C ALA A 98 19.38 5.03 14.63
N LEU A 99 18.09 5.06 15.00
CA LEU A 99 17.55 5.80 16.13
C LEU A 99 16.83 4.84 17.08
N ASP A 100 16.86 5.16 18.39
CA ASP A 100 16.19 4.37 19.42
C ASP A 100 14.71 4.20 19.10
N HIS A 101 14.29 2.95 18.93
CA HIS A 101 12.91 2.60 18.64
C HIS A 101 12.35 1.66 19.71
N GLY A 102 11.24 2.06 20.34
CA GLY A 102 10.53 1.21 21.31
C GLY A 102 9.92 -0.06 20.70
N GLY A 103 10.00 -0.23 19.39
CA GLY A 103 9.71 -1.47 18.68
C GLY A 103 10.93 -2.40 18.53
N GLY A 104 12.14 -1.94 18.83
CA GLY A 104 13.39 -2.64 18.50
C GLY A 104 13.69 -2.66 17.00
N LEU A 105 14.79 -3.31 16.64
CA LEU A 105 15.19 -3.56 15.26
C LEU A 105 14.13 -4.41 14.54
N ARG A 106 13.72 -3.97 13.33
CA ARG A 106 12.73 -4.64 12.48
C ARG A 106 13.36 -5.26 11.26
N TYR A 107 14.29 -4.57 10.63
CA TYR A 107 15.07 -5.06 9.49
C TYR A 107 16.41 -4.32 9.43
N GLU A 108 17.41 -4.97 8.85
CA GLU A 108 18.75 -4.39 8.71
C GLU A 108 18.73 -3.20 7.73
N ALA A 109 19.64 -2.25 7.95
CA ALA A 109 19.73 -1.02 7.15
C ALA A 109 20.09 -1.28 5.67
N ASP A 110 20.77 -2.39 5.37
CA ASP A 110 21.18 -2.82 4.04
C ASP A 110 20.23 -3.86 3.41
N SER A 111 19.10 -4.16 4.06
CA SER A 111 18.10 -5.09 3.54
C SER A 111 17.34 -4.55 2.32
N GLU A 112 16.78 -5.46 1.52
CA GLU A 112 15.91 -5.10 0.39
C GLU A 112 14.71 -4.24 0.84
N ALA A 113 14.18 -4.50 2.04
CA ALA A 113 13.08 -3.73 2.63
C ALA A 113 13.48 -2.26 2.89
N ALA A 114 14.66 -2.05 3.48
CA ALA A 114 15.19 -0.71 3.68
C ALA A 114 15.50 -0.01 2.35
N GLY A 115 16.05 -0.75 1.37
CA GLY A 115 16.29 -0.25 0.01
C GLY A 115 15.01 0.21 -0.68
N LEU A 116 13.94 -0.60 -0.64
CA LEU A 116 12.66 -0.28 -1.25
C LEU A 116 12.03 0.99 -0.65
N LEU A 117 12.04 1.10 0.69
CA LEU A 117 11.50 2.26 1.39
C LEU A 117 12.29 3.53 1.07
N ARG A 118 13.62 3.44 1.04
CA ARG A 118 14.52 4.52 0.65
C ARG A 118 14.24 4.99 -0.78
N ASP A 119 14.08 4.06 -1.71
CA ASP A 119 13.77 4.37 -3.10
C ASP A 119 12.39 5.03 -3.24
N TRP A 120 11.38 4.54 -2.52
CA TRP A 120 10.06 5.14 -2.50
C TRP A 120 10.10 6.58 -1.98
N ILE A 121 10.84 6.83 -0.90
CA ILE A 121 11.03 8.17 -0.33
C ILE A 121 11.76 9.09 -1.32
N ALA A 122 12.86 8.62 -1.90
CA ALA A 122 13.68 9.39 -2.83
C ALA A 122 12.90 9.81 -4.10
N ARG A 123 11.93 8.99 -4.54
CA ARG A 123 11.11 9.25 -5.75
C ARG A 123 9.94 10.21 -5.50
N GLY A 124 9.73 10.67 -4.27
CA GLY A 124 8.64 11.59 -3.93
C GLY A 124 7.35 10.83 -3.59
N PRO A 125 7.15 10.43 -2.33
CA PRO A 125 6.00 9.64 -1.89
C PRO A 125 4.68 10.39 -2.05
N GLU A 126 4.69 11.72 -2.15
CA GLU A 126 3.52 12.57 -2.38
C GLU A 126 2.86 12.38 -3.74
N ARG A 127 3.54 11.73 -4.70
CA ARG A 127 3.07 11.61 -6.09
C ARG A 127 2.09 10.45 -6.31
N ALA A 128 1.43 9.96 -5.25
CA ALA A 128 0.43 8.90 -5.39
C ALA A 128 -0.75 9.36 -6.29
N ARG A 129 -1.20 8.50 -7.19
CA ARG A 129 -2.27 8.74 -8.16
C ARG A 129 -3.58 8.09 -7.74
N ALA A 130 -4.64 8.34 -8.51
CA ALA A 130 -5.94 7.75 -8.25
C ALA A 130 -5.93 6.23 -8.47
N ASP A 131 -5.26 5.76 -9.51
CA ASP A 131 -5.08 4.35 -9.87
C ASP A 131 -4.18 3.58 -8.91
N ASP A 132 -3.39 4.27 -8.08
CA ASP A 132 -2.54 3.71 -7.03
C ASP A 132 -3.33 3.10 -5.84
N TRP A 133 -4.66 3.03 -5.90
CA TRP A 133 -5.47 2.50 -4.81
C TRP A 133 -6.45 1.44 -5.29
N SER A 134 -6.46 0.28 -4.65
CA SER A 134 -7.50 -0.71 -4.86
C SER A 134 -8.88 -0.08 -4.63
N GLY A 135 -9.84 -0.43 -5.49
CA GLY A 135 -11.21 0.12 -5.44
C GLY A 135 -11.39 1.54 -6.01
N SER A 136 -10.36 2.19 -6.56
CA SER A 136 -10.49 3.53 -7.18
C SER A 136 -11.02 3.51 -8.62
N ARG A 137 -11.01 2.35 -9.29
CA ARG A 137 -11.60 2.21 -10.61
C ARG A 137 -13.11 2.16 -10.48
N SER A 138 -13.79 3.16 -11.05
CA SER A 138 -15.20 3.03 -11.41
C SER A 138 -15.35 1.73 -12.20
N LEU A 139 -16.18 0.80 -11.72
CA LEU A 139 -16.63 -0.31 -12.56
C LEU A 139 -17.15 0.30 -13.86
N PRO A 140 -16.81 -0.23 -15.04
CA PRO A 140 -17.43 0.22 -16.27
C PRO A 140 -18.94 0.10 -16.06
N THR A 141 -19.64 1.23 -16.02
CA THR A 141 -21.09 1.25 -15.98
C THR A 141 -21.54 0.58 -17.26
N GLY A 142 -21.86 -0.71 -17.17
CA GLY A 142 -22.35 -1.46 -18.30
C GLY A 142 -23.52 -0.69 -18.89
N THR A 143 -23.35 -0.16 -20.10
CA THR A 143 -24.46 0.41 -20.85
C THR A 143 -25.49 -0.69 -20.99
N SER A 144 -26.58 -0.58 -20.24
CA SER A 144 -27.76 -1.41 -20.42
C SER A 144 -28.32 -1.09 -21.81
N ALA A 145 -27.86 -1.81 -22.82
CA ALA A 145 -28.49 -1.82 -24.11
C ALA A 145 -29.91 -2.37 -23.91
N SER A 146 -30.90 -1.47 -24.00
CA SER A 146 -32.31 -1.78 -24.03
C SER A 146 -32.56 -2.84 -25.11
N ARG A 147 -32.88 -4.07 -24.69
CA ARG A 147 -33.54 -5.02 -25.58
C ARG A 147 -34.97 -4.53 -25.77
N ARG A 148 -35.22 -3.87 -26.90
CA ARG A 148 -36.57 -3.73 -27.45
C ARG A 148 -37.01 -5.11 -27.91
N ALA A 149 -38.13 -5.58 -27.38
CA ALA A 149 -39.00 -6.56 -27.99
C ALA A 149 -40.24 -5.82 -28.48
#